data_AF-A0A976CKW4-F1
#
_entry.id   AF-A0A976CKW4-F1
#
_cell.length_a   1.000
_cell.length_b   1.000
_cell.length_c   1.000
_cell.angle_alpha   90.00
_cell.angle_beta   90.00
_cell.angle_gamma   90.00
#
_symmetry.space_group_name_H-M   'P 1'
#
loop_
_entity.id
_entity.type
_entity.pdbx_description
1 polymer ?
#
loop_
_entity_poly.entity_id
_entity_poly.type
_entity_poly.pdbx_seq_one_letter_code
_entity_poly.pdbx_strand_id
1 'polypeptide(L)'
;MCTAVQELAHGWCKEDSEIFELLCDIAINDPVYRDYDWQISPRQTALADIIELYPDRPQTLELVRDLAQNDRDQNLREFAQKKLAELERK
;
A
#
# COMPACT_ATOMS: atom_id res chain seq x y z
N MET A 1 -24.23 -0.11 26.51
CA MET A 1 -24.09 -0.20 25.03
C MET A 1 -23.08 -1.29 24.74
N CYS A 2 -23.42 -2.19 23.82
CA CYS A 2 -23.05 -3.61 23.82
C CYS A 2 -21.55 -3.92 23.63
N THR A 3 -20.95 -4.62 24.59
CA THR A 3 -19.61 -5.23 24.51
C THR A 3 -19.41 -6.06 23.23
N ALA A 4 -20.45 -6.75 22.76
CA ALA A 4 -20.38 -7.54 21.53
C ALA A 4 -20.08 -6.73 20.25
N VAL A 5 -20.56 -5.48 20.15
CA VAL A 5 -20.26 -4.60 19.00
C VAL A 5 -18.83 -4.09 19.06
N GLN A 6 -18.31 -3.85 20.27
CA GLN A 6 -16.91 -3.46 20.46
C GLN A 6 -15.96 -4.63 20.14
N GLU A 7 -16.29 -5.85 20.54
CA GLU A 7 -15.49 -7.04 20.21
C GLU A 7 -15.49 -7.33 18.70
N LEU A 8 -16.64 -7.18 18.02
CA LEU A 8 -16.73 -7.29 16.56
C LEU A 8 -15.92 -6.19 15.85
N ALA A 9 -16.03 -4.94 16.31
CA ALA A 9 -15.23 -3.84 15.78
C ALA A 9 -13.74 -4.06 16.01
N HIS A 10 -13.31 -4.51 17.19
CA HIS A 10 -11.91 -4.85 17.45
C HIS A 10 -11.40 -6.01 16.59
N GLY A 11 -12.23 -7.05 16.37
CA GLY A 11 -11.89 -8.16 15.49
C GLY A 11 -11.68 -7.72 14.04
N TRP A 12 -12.61 -6.95 13.50
CA TRP A 12 -12.51 -6.40 12.13
C TRP A 12 -11.38 -5.39 11.99
N CYS A 13 -11.19 -4.48 12.96
CA CYS A 13 -10.07 -3.53 12.94
C CYS A 13 -8.71 -4.22 13.04
N LYS A 14 -8.63 -5.38 13.72
CA LYS A 14 -7.40 -6.16 13.82
C LYS A 14 -7.07 -6.83 12.48
N GLU A 15 -8.02 -7.55 11.88
CA GLU A 15 -7.83 -8.17 10.56
C GLU A 15 -7.48 -7.12 9.49
N ASP A 16 -8.16 -5.97 9.52
CA ASP A 16 -7.88 -4.85 8.61
C ASP A 16 -6.47 -4.27 8.78
N SER A 17 -5.96 -4.21 10.02
CA SER A 17 -4.59 -3.79 10.28
C SER A 17 -3.57 -4.84 9.86
N GLU A 18 -3.85 -6.13 10.05
CA GLU A 18 -2.99 -7.24 9.61
C GLU A 18 -2.87 -7.29 8.08
N ILE A 19 -3.96 -7.04 7.35
CA ILE A 19 -3.95 -6.93 5.89
C ILE A 19 -3.11 -5.74 5.45
N PHE A 20 -3.29 -4.57 6.07
CA PHE A 20 -2.49 -3.38 5.77
C PHE A 20 -0.99 -3.64 5.97
N GLU A 21 -0.60 -4.26 7.09
CA GLU A 21 0.80 -4.58 7.39
C GLU A 21 1.39 -5.57 6.39
N LEU A 22 0.63 -6.61 6.00
CA LEU A 22 1.04 -7.57 4.98
C LEU A 22 1.29 -6.89 3.63
N LEU A 23 0.38 -6.02 3.18
CA LEU A 23 0.55 -5.29 1.93
C LEU A 23 1.76 -4.35 1.98
N CYS A 24 1.98 -3.69 3.13
CA CYS A 24 3.17 -2.85 3.32
C CYS A 24 4.45 -3.67 3.19
N ASP A 25 4.51 -4.84 3.82
CA ASP A 25 5.65 -5.74 3.74
C ASP A 25 5.93 -6.16 2.29
N ILE A 26 4.89 -6.54 1.54
CA ILE A 26 5.02 -6.89 0.12
C ILE A 26 5.50 -5.68 -0.69
N ALA A 27 4.93 -4.49 -0.49
CA ALA A 27 5.31 -3.28 -1.24
C ALA A 27 6.78 -2.88 -1.01
N ILE A 28 7.33 -3.13 0.18
CA ILE A 28 8.69 -2.72 0.59
C ILE A 28 9.73 -3.82 0.31
N ASN A 29 9.43 -5.06 0.70
CA ASN A 29 10.43 -6.12 0.81
C ASN A 29 10.36 -7.17 -0.29
N ASP A 30 9.25 -7.27 -1.03
CA ASP A 30 9.16 -8.29 -2.07
C ASP A 30 10.23 -8.06 -3.15
N PRO A 31 10.95 -9.10 -3.57
CA PRO A 31 12.00 -8.99 -4.57
C PRO A 31 11.45 -8.55 -5.93
N VAL A 32 12.26 -7.78 -6.65
CA VAL A 32 11.94 -7.38 -8.02
C VAL A 32 12.24 -8.56 -8.94
N TYR A 33 11.24 -9.40 -9.20
CA TYR A 33 11.30 -10.43 -10.23
C TYR A 33 10.51 -9.97 -11.45
N ARG A 34 11.21 -9.54 -12.49
CA ARG A 34 10.63 -9.24 -13.79
C ARG A 34 11.54 -9.72 -14.89
N ASP A 35 11.00 -10.53 -15.80
CA ASP A 35 11.71 -10.89 -17.03
C ASP A 35 11.59 -9.77 -18.08
N TYR A 36 10.55 -8.94 -17.96
CA TYR A 36 10.25 -7.86 -18.89
C TYR A 36 9.68 -6.64 -18.16
N ASP A 37 9.98 -5.45 -18.67
CA ASP A 37 9.57 -4.17 -18.05
C ASP A 37 8.06 -3.95 -17.97
N TRP A 38 7.26 -4.62 -18.81
CA TRP A 38 5.80 -4.52 -18.81
C TRP A 38 5.12 -5.37 -17.72
N GLN A 39 5.86 -6.25 -17.03
CA GLN A 39 5.31 -7.08 -15.97
C GLN A 39 5.03 -6.26 -14.71
N ILE A 40 3.82 -6.38 -14.19
CA ILE A 40 3.42 -5.77 -12.92
C ILE A 40 4.05 -6.61 -11.79
N SER A 41 4.90 -5.97 -10.97
CA SER A 41 5.49 -6.65 -9.81
C SER A 41 4.46 -6.80 -8.68
N PRO A 42 4.58 -7.84 -7.82
CA PRO A 42 3.72 -7.97 -6.64
C PRO A 42 3.75 -6.72 -5.76
N ARG A 43 4.91 -6.05 -5.68
CA ARG A 43 5.07 -4.75 -5.01
C ARG A 43 4.15 -3.67 -5.56
N GLN A 44 4.04 -3.57 -6.89
CA GLN A 44 3.18 -2.56 -7.53
C GLN A 44 1.71 -2.86 -7.27
N THR A 45 1.31 -4.14 -7.31
CA THR A 45 -0.05 -4.58 -6.96
C THR A 45 -0.37 -4.23 -5.50
N ALA A 46 0.51 -4.59 -4.56
CA ALA A 46 0.32 -4.29 -3.15
C ALA A 46 0.21 -2.78 -2.89
N LEU A 47 1.06 -1.96 -3.53
CA LEU A 47 0.97 -0.50 -3.40
C LEU A 47 -0.38 0.04 -3.95
N ALA A 48 -0.88 -0.52 -5.05
CA ALA A 48 -2.17 -0.13 -5.61
C ALA A 48 -3.32 -0.46 -4.64
N ASP A 49 -3.32 -1.66 -4.07
CA ASP A 49 -4.32 -2.12 -3.11
C ASP A 49 -4.28 -1.26 -1.83
N ILE A 50 -3.10 -0.88 -1.34
CA ILE A 50 -2.97 0.02 -0.18
C ILE A 50 -3.65 1.37 -0.45
N ILE A 51 -3.42 1.95 -1.64
CA ILE A 51 -4.01 3.24 -2.00
C ILE A 51 -5.54 3.16 -2.13
N GLU A 52 -6.06 2.06 -2.66
CA GLU A 52 -7.49 1.87 -2.88
C GLU A 52 -8.23 1.56 -1.57
N LEU A 53 -7.70 0.64 -0.77
CA LEU A 53 -8.35 0.16 0.46
C LEU A 53 -8.12 1.12 1.64
N TYR A 54 -7.00 1.85 1.65
CA TYR A 54 -6.56 2.65 2.80
C TYR A 54 -6.15 4.10 2.43
N PRO A 55 -6.94 4.83 1.63
CA PRO A 55 -6.54 6.16 1.15
C PRO A 55 -6.41 7.20 2.27
N ASP A 56 -7.18 7.05 3.36
CA ASP A 56 -7.24 8.01 4.46
C ASP A 56 -6.22 7.75 5.58
N ARG A 57 -5.46 6.64 5.50
CA ARG A 57 -4.41 6.33 6.48
C ARG A 57 -3.17 7.20 6.19
N PRO A 58 -2.65 7.97 7.17
CA PRO A 58 -1.43 8.76 6.97
C PRO A 58 -0.24 7.94 6.47
N GLN A 59 -0.13 6.68 6.95
CA GLN A 59 0.92 5.74 6.55
C GLN A 59 0.89 5.44 5.04
N THR A 60 -0.29 5.43 4.40
CA THR A 60 -0.41 5.22 2.95
C THR A 60 0.30 6.33 2.19
N LEU A 61 0.05 7.59 2.56
CA LEU A 61 0.67 8.73 1.89
C LEU A 61 2.19 8.77 2.11
N GLU A 62 2.65 8.46 3.33
CA GLU A 62 4.07 8.36 3.65
C GLU A 62 4.78 7.27 2.84
N LEU A 63 4.19 6.07 2.77
CA LEU A 63 4.71 4.96 1.97
C LEU A 63 4.81 5.33 0.48
N VAL A 64 3.75 5.90 -0.09
CA VAL A 64 3.72 6.32 -1.50
C VAL A 64 4.81 7.37 -1.78
N ARG A 65 5.02 8.33 -0.87
CA ARG A 65 6.09 9.33 -1.01
C ARG A 65 7.48 8.72 -0.97
N ASP A 66 7.74 7.83 -0.01
CA ASP A 66 9.04 7.18 0.11
C ASP A 66 9.35 6.32 -1.14
N LEU A 67 8.39 5.50 -1.57
CA LEU A 67 8.55 4.68 -2.77
C LEU A 67 8.71 5.54 -4.04
N ALA A 68 8.01 6.68 -4.15
CA ALA A 68 8.14 7.59 -5.28
C ALA A 68 9.52 8.27 -5.37
N GLN A 69 10.20 8.48 -4.25
CA GLN A 69 11.47 9.21 -4.17
C GLN A 69 12.68 8.26 -4.15
N ASN A 70 12.59 7.16 -3.41
CA ASN A 70 13.76 6.41 -2.94
C ASN A 70 13.80 4.95 -3.39
N ASP A 71 12.71 4.39 -3.92
CA ASP A 71 12.70 2.98 -4.31
C ASP A 71 13.76 2.70 -5.38
N ARG A 72 14.32 1.49 -5.47
CA ARG A 72 15.35 1.14 -6.45
C ARG A 72 14.75 0.68 -7.78
N ASP A 73 13.54 0.14 -7.75
CA ASP A 73 12.77 -0.26 -8.92
C ASP A 73 12.20 0.98 -9.63
N GLN A 74 12.70 1.26 -10.83
CA GLN A 74 12.24 2.41 -11.62
C GLN A 74 10.75 2.37 -11.94
N ASN A 75 10.19 1.22 -12.32
CA ASN A 75 8.78 1.14 -12.67
C ASN A 75 7.90 1.36 -11.44
N LEU A 76 8.33 0.86 -10.27
CA LEU A 76 7.62 1.10 -9.01
C LEU A 76 7.70 2.57 -8.60
N ARG A 77 8.87 3.22 -8.73
CA ARG A 77 9.02 4.67 -8.50
C ARG A 77 8.07 5.48 -9.39
N GLU A 78 8.07 5.21 -10.70
CA GLU A 78 7.24 5.93 -11.66
C GLU A 78 5.74 5.73 -11.38
N PHE A 79 5.32 4.51 -11.05
CA PHE A 79 3.96 4.22 -10.63
C PHE A 79 3.60 5.00 -9.35
N ALA A 80 4.46 4.97 -8.33
CA ALA A 80 4.25 5.66 -7.07
C ALA A 80 4.18 7.19 -7.26
N GLN A 81 5.01 7.78 -8.13
CA GLN A 81 4.96 9.20 -8.46
C GLN A 81 3.62 9.60 -9.10
N LYS A 82 3.12 8.79 -10.04
CA LYS A 82 1.80 9.01 -10.65
C LYS A 82 0.70 8.97 -9.60
N LYS A 83 0.73 7.97 -8.71
CA LYS A 83 -0.25 7.82 -7.63
C LYS A 83 -0.15 8.94 -6.59
N LEU A 84 1.05 9.38 -6.25
CA LEU A 84 1.25 10.52 -5.36
C LEU A 84 0.57 11.77 -5.92
N ALA A 85 0.77 12.06 -7.19
CA ALA A 85 0.11 13.19 -7.85
C ALA A 85 -1.42 13.03 -7.91
N GLU A 86 -1.96 11.81 -7.98
CA GLU A 86 -3.40 11.56 -7.87
C GLU A 86 -3.93 11.83 -6.45
N LEU A 87 -3.19 11.41 -5.42
CA LEU A 87 -3.56 11.60 -4.02
C LEU A 87 -3.48 13.06 -3.58
N GLU A 88 -2.47 13.81 -4.03
CA GLU A 88 -2.30 15.23 -3.68
C GLU A 88 -3.29 16.18 -4.39
N ARG A 89 -4.03 15.67 -5.39
CA ARG A 89 -5.09 16.40 -6.09
C ARG A 89 -6.49 16.20 -5.48
N LYS A 90 -6.65 15.26 -4.57
CA LYS A 90 -7.91 15.04 -3.83
C LYS A 90 -8.01 16.01 -2.67
#